data_AF-A0AAQ3S8W7-F1
#
_entry.id   AF-A0AAQ3S8W7-F1
#
_cell.length_a   1.000
_cell.length_b   1.000
_cell.length_c   1.000
_cell.angle_alpha   90.00
_cell.angle_beta   90.00
_cell.angle_gamma   90.00
#
_symmetry.space_group_name_H-M   'P 1'
#
loop_
_entity.id
_entity.type
_entity.pdbx_description
1 polymer ?
#
loop_
_entity_poly.entity_id
_entity_poly.type
_entity_poly.pdbx_seq_one_letter_code
_entity_poly.pdbx_strand_id
1 'polypeptide(L)'
;MADYFSSSVEFGLNLSKRVYYGKGSAPSLVRSMSRSQEGFLPTAPMCYAVISDPEKVENPDIRSYQPYVHGQCEPPALIPLELHGVAMEVECSLDTAFVTVTGKWRVHCVTGSSTCDCQVAIPMGEQVHIYYILNH
;
A
#
# COMPACT_ATOMS: atom_id res chain seq x y z
N MET A 1 12.83 -12.47 -0.41
CA MET A 1 11.88 -11.66 0.39
C MET A 1 11.53 -10.36 -0.34
N ALA A 2 12.52 -9.55 -0.73
CA ALA A 2 12.32 -8.29 -1.46
C ALA A 2 11.59 -8.45 -2.82
N ASP A 3 11.88 -9.54 -3.55
CA ASP A 3 11.23 -9.81 -4.85
C ASP A 3 9.74 -10.15 -4.67
N TYR A 4 9.40 -11.00 -3.70
CA TYR A 4 8.01 -11.34 -3.38
C TYR A 4 7.21 -10.12 -2.93
N PHE A 5 7.80 -9.27 -2.08
CA PHE A 5 7.19 -8.01 -1.69
C PHE A 5 6.96 -7.11 -2.92
N SER A 6 7.97 -6.96 -3.77
CA SER A 6 7.88 -6.12 -4.96
C SER A 6 6.84 -6.61 -5.95
N SER A 7 6.75 -7.92 -6.20
CA SER A 7 5.70 -8.51 -7.03
C SER A 7 4.31 -8.33 -6.44
N SER A 8 4.16 -8.44 -5.11
CA SER A 8 2.88 -8.23 -4.43
C SER A 8 2.43 -6.77 -4.53
N VAL A 9 3.37 -5.82 -4.41
CA VAL A 9 3.10 -4.39 -4.61
C VAL A 9 2.75 -4.09 -6.07
N GLU A 10 3.50 -4.65 -7.02
CA GLU A 10 3.19 -4.50 -8.45
C GLU A 10 1.79 -5.02 -8.79
N PHE A 11 1.43 -6.19 -8.25
CA PHE A 11 0.12 -6.77 -8.43
C PHE A 11 -0.99 -5.90 -7.82
N GLY A 12 -0.80 -5.38 -6.59
CA GLY A 12 -1.76 -4.49 -5.95
C GLY A 12 -1.93 -3.16 -6.69
N LEU A 13 -0.85 -2.59 -7.23
CA LEU A 13 -0.92 -1.40 -8.08
C LEU A 13 -1.69 -1.67 -9.36
N ASN A 14 -1.53 -2.85 -9.98
CA ASN A 14 -2.30 -3.23 -11.15
C ASN A 14 -3.78 -3.47 -10.81
N LEU A 15 -4.08 -4.07 -9.67
CA LEU A 15 -5.43 -4.34 -9.18
C LEU A 15 -6.22 -3.05 -8.89
N SER A 16 -5.55 -2.04 -8.34
CA SER A 16 -6.13 -0.76 -7.94
C SER A 16 -6.17 0.30 -9.05
N LYS A 17 -5.61 0.01 -10.24
CA LYS A 17 -5.65 0.94 -11.38
C LYS A 17 -7.08 1.20 -11.82
N ARG A 18 -7.46 2.47 -11.77
CA ARG A 18 -8.69 3.01 -12.37
C ARG A 18 -8.45 3.27 -13.85
N VAL A 19 -9.08 2.49 -14.73
CA VAL A 19 -8.95 2.68 -16.19
C VAL A 19 -9.98 3.71 -16.64
N TYR A 20 -9.57 4.96 -16.74
CA TYR A 20 -10.43 6.04 -17.20
C TYR A 20 -10.71 5.93 -18.72
N TYR A 21 -11.94 5.59 -19.09
CA TYR A 21 -12.41 5.54 -20.49
C TYR A 21 -13.13 6.81 -20.97
N GLY A 22 -13.07 7.91 -20.21
CA GLY A 22 -13.79 9.16 -20.52
C GLY A 22 -13.11 10.01 -21.60
N LYS A 23 -13.88 10.57 -22.53
CA LYS A 23 -13.42 11.61 -23.47
C LYS A 23 -13.44 12.97 -22.75
N GLY A 24 -12.45 13.22 -21.91
CA GLY A 24 -12.32 14.47 -21.14
C GLY A 24 -11.17 14.39 -20.14
N SER A 25 -10.53 15.51 -19.83
CA SER A 25 -9.38 15.59 -18.91
C SER A 25 -9.57 14.74 -17.65
N ALA A 26 -8.72 13.73 -17.45
CA ALA A 26 -8.70 12.92 -16.26
C ALA A 26 -8.57 13.82 -15.00
N PRO A 27 -9.25 13.50 -13.89
CA PRO A 27 -8.98 14.18 -12.62
C PRO A 27 -7.50 14.00 -12.31
N SER A 28 -6.82 15.06 -11.86
CA SER A 28 -5.42 15.02 -11.46
C SER A 28 -5.19 13.82 -10.52
N LEU A 29 -4.57 12.77 -11.08
CA LEU A 29 -4.29 11.56 -10.35
C LEU A 29 -3.19 11.88 -9.35
N VAL A 30 -3.50 11.59 -8.09
CA VAL A 30 -2.61 11.17 -7.00
C VAL A 30 -1.17 11.10 -7.50
N ARG A 31 -0.34 12.04 -7.00
CA ARG A 31 1.09 12.21 -7.30
C ARG A 31 1.68 10.88 -7.75
N SER A 32 1.85 10.72 -9.07
CA SER A 32 2.45 9.54 -9.65
C SER A 32 3.75 9.31 -8.91
N MET A 33 3.81 8.23 -8.12
CA MET A 33 5.05 7.77 -7.52
C MET A 33 5.97 7.51 -8.71
N SER A 34 6.98 8.37 -8.88
CA SER A 34 7.97 8.25 -9.93
C SER A 34 8.54 6.84 -9.86
N ARG A 35 8.40 6.06 -10.94
CA ARG A 35 8.94 4.70 -11.03
C ARG A 35 10.46 4.80 -11.01
N SER A 36 11.06 4.73 -9.83
CA SER A 36 12.50 4.53 -9.67
C SER A 36 12.85 3.15 -10.24
N GLN A 37 13.96 3.03 -10.96
CA GLN A 37 14.43 1.75 -11.50
C GLN A 37 14.86 0.74 -10.40
N GLU A 38 14.79 1.13 -9.12
CA GLU A 38 15.12 0.34 -7.92
C GLU A 38 13.88 -0.29 -7.26
N GLY A 39 13.11 -1.10 -8.00
CA GLY A 39 12.06 -1.96 -7.41
C GLY A 39 10.93 -1.22 -6.65
N PHE A 40 10.04 -1.99 -6.02
CA PHE A 40 8.90 -1.47 -5.25
C PHE A 40 9.19 -1.38 -3.74
N LEU A 41 10.47 -1.37 -3.36
CA LEU A 41 10.89 -1.28 -1.97
C LEU A 41 10.70 0.16 -1.45
N PRO A 42 10.13 0.35 -0.26
CA PRO A 42 9.92 1.68 0.29
C PRO A 42 11.23 2.27 0.83
N THR A 43 11.45 3.56 0.57
CA THR A 43 12.59 4.34 1.08
C THR A 43 12.25 5.16 2.34
N ALA A 44 10.98 5.14 2.76
CA ALA A 44 10.48 5.67 4.02
C ALA A 44 9.45 4.70 4.61
N PRO A 45 9.07 4.81 5.91
CA PRO A 45 7.98 4.01 6.47
C PRO A 45 6.72 4.10 5.62
N MET A 46 6.23 2.96 5.14
CA MET A 46 5.08 2.87 4.25
C MET A 46 4.10 1.81 4.75
N CYS A 47 2.80 2.12 4.67
CA CYS A 47 1.73 1.18 5.00
C CYS A 47 1.04 0.70 3.73
N TYR A 48 0.71 -0.59 3.68
CA TYR A 48 0.07 -1.25 2.55
C TYR A 48 -1.18 -1.99 3.03
N ALA A 49 -2.27 -1.90 2.27
CA ALA A 49 -3.40 -2.80 2.45
C ALA A 49 -3.05 -4.19 1.90
N VAL A 50 -3.33 -5.22 2.68
CA VAL A 50 -3.15 -6.63 2.30
C VAL A 50 -4.45 -7.14 1.70
N ILE A 51 -4.42 -7.50 0.42
CA ILE A 51 -5.58 -7.93 -0.35
C ILE A 51 -5.42 -9.39 -0.74
N SER A 52 -6.09 -10.27 -0.02
CA SER A 52 -6.22 -11.70 -0.38
C SER A 52 -7.43 -11.97 -1.27
N ASP A 53 -8.44 -11.08 -1.24
CA ASP A 53 -9.66 -11.21 -2.02
C ASP A 53 -9.81 -9.98 -2.92
N PRO A 54 -9.67 -10.12 -4.25
CA PRO A 54 -9.75 -8.99 -5.17
C PRO A 54 -11.15 -8.35 -5.22
N GLU A 55 -12.22 -9.05 -4.81
CA GLU A 55 -13.58 -8.51 -4.77
C GLU A 55 -13.74 -7.41 -3.72
N LYS A 56 -12.85 -7.36 -2.73
CA LYS A 56 -12.86 -6.30 -1.71
C LYS A 56 -12.39 -4.95 -2.27
N VAL A 57 -11.68 -4.94 -3.40
CA VAL A 57 -11.09 -3.72 -3.95
C VAL A 57 -12.13 -2.88 -4.68
N GLU A 58 -12.34 -1.65 -4.24
CA GLU A 58 -13.28 -0.71 -4.85
C GLU A 58 -12.68 -0.11 -6.13
N ASN A 59 -12.95 -0.74 -7.27
CA ASN A 59 -12.51 -0.26 -8.58
C ASN A 59 -13.70 0.19 -9.45
N PRO A 60 -13.98 1.51 -9.57
CA PRO A 60 -15.14 2.01 -10.29
C PRO A 60 -15.11 1.78 -11.81
N ASP A 61 -13.93 1.53 -12.39
CA ASP A 61 -13.74 1.41 -13.85
C ASP A 61 -13.66 -0.05 -14.33
N ILE A 62 -13.33 -0.99 -13.44
CA ILE A 62 -13.13 -2.42 -13.74
C ILE A 62 -14.38 -3.22 -13.34
N ARG A 63 -15.57 -2.82 -13.79
CA ARG A 63 -16.72 -3.73 -13.70
C ARG A 63 -16.66 -4.90 -14.68
N SER A 64 -15.73 -4.87 -15.65
CA SER A 64 -15.68 -5.85 -16.76
C SER A 64 -14.28 -6.41 -17.10
N TYR A 65 -13.23 -6.17 -16.31
CA TYR A 65 -11.95 -6.86 -16.53
C TYR A 65 -11.97 -8.21 -15.80
N GLN A 66 -12.27 -9.29 -16.52
CA GLN A 66 -11.95 -10.65 -16.10
C GLN A 66 -10.77 -11.18 -16.93
N PRO A 67 -9.65 -11.48 -16.26
CA PRO A 67 -8.87 -12.66 -16.58
C PRO A 67 -8.60 -13.56 -15.36
N TYR A 68 -9.02 -13.18 -14.15
CA TYR A 68 -8.92 -14.01 -12.95
C TYR A 68 -10.31 -14.28 -12.36
N VAL A 69 -10.93 -15.32 -12.87
CA VAL A 69 -12.20 -15.87 -12.37
C VAL A 69 -11.92 -16.46 -10.96
N HIS A 70 -12.38 -15.76 -9.92
CA HIS A 70 -12.53 -16.22 -8.53
C HIS A 70 -11.36 -17.00 -7.89
N GLY A 71 -10.14 -16.46 -7.97
CA GLY A 71 -9.00 -16.95 -7.18
C GLY A 71 -8.67 -15.98 -6.05
N GLN A 72 -8.28 -16.51 -4.88
CA GLN A 72 -7.61 -15.70 -3.87
C GLN A 72 -6.27 -15.17 -4.43
N CYS A 73 -5.89 -13.96 -4.05
CA CYS A 73 -4.57 -13.42 -4.33
C CYS A 73 -3.54 -14.19 -3.49
N GLU A 74 -2.81 -15.09 -4.14
CA GLU A 74 -1.75 -15.88 -3.52
C GLU A 74 -0.43 -15.70 -4.29
N PRO A 75 0.56 -14.97 -3.74
CA PRO A 75 0.53 -14.25 -2.47
C PRO A 75 -0.42 -13.03 -2.49
N PRO A 76 -0.84 -12.50 -1.32
CA PRO A 76 -1.73 -11.34 -1.24
C PRO A 76 -1.18 -10.12 -1.99
N ALA A 77 -2.06 -9.39 -2.67
CA ALA A 77 -1.69 -8.14 -3.32
C ALA A 77 -1.47 -7.04 -2.27
N LEU A 78 -0.46 -6.19 -2.47
CA LEU A 78 -0.15 -5.07 -1.58
C LEU A 78 -0.46 -3.75 -2.27
N ILE A 79 -1.40 -2.98 -1.72
CA ILE A 79 -1.74 -1.65 -2.25
C ILE A 79 -1.17 -0.59 -1.30
N PRO A 80 -0.22 0.27 -1.74
CA PRO A 80 0.30 1.34 -0.90
C PRO A 80 -0.82 2.29 -0.47
N LEU A 81 -0.89 2.60 0.82
CA LEU A 81 -1.85 3.54 1.37
C LEU A 81 -1.31 4.96 1.38
N GLU A 82 -2.20 5.92 1.14
CA GLU A 82 -1.87 7.33 1.23
C GLU A 82 -1.66 7.76 2.69
N LEU A 83 -0.49 8.31 2.99
CA LEU A 83 -0.20 8.93 4.28
C LEU A 83 -0.99 10.25 4.40
N HIS A 84 -1.93 10.29 5.33
CA HIS A 84 -2.79 11.45 5.59
C HIS A 84 -2.26 12.35 6.72
N GLY A 85 -1.40 11.81 7.59
CA GLY A 85 -0.76 12.60 8.63
C GLY A 85 0.35 11.83 9.33
N VAL A 86 1.36 12.55 9.80
CA VAL A 86 2.47 11.98 10.56
C VAL A 86 2.83 12.90 11.72
N ALA A 87 3.14 12.31 12.86
CA ALA A 87 3.70 12.97 14.01
C ALA A 87 4.91 12.17 14.50
N MET A 88 5.88 12.87 15.08
CA MET A 88 7.09 12.27 15.63
C MET A 88 7.42 12.92 16.95
N GLU A 89 7.70 12.10 17.95
CA GLU A 89 8.15 12.50 19.28
C GLU A 89 9.51 11.85 19.53
N VAL A 90 10.44 12.63 20.07
CA VAL A 90 11.80 12.16 20.38
C VAL A 90 12.12 12.50 21.81
N GLU A 91 12.42 11.47 22.60
CA GLU A 91 12.87 11.59 23.97
C GLU A 91 14.32 11.17 24.05
N CYS A 92 15.21 12.11 24.35
CA CYS A 92 16.64 11.84 24.49
C CYS A 92 17.00 11.72 25.97
N SER A 93 17.69 10.63 26.34
CA SER A 93 18.24 10.41 27.67
C SER A 93 19.68 9.89 27.55
N LEU A 94 20.65 10.71 27.99
CA LEU A 94 22.08 10.44 27.89
C LEU A 94 22.51 10.15 26.44
N ASP A 95 22.91 8.91 26.16
CA ASP A 95 23.36 8.39 24.88
C ASP A 95 22.25 7.65 24.11
N THR A 96 21.03 7.61 24.64
CA THR A 96 19.89 6.91 24.06
C THR A 96 18.81 7.90 23.61
N ALA A 97 18.22 7.66 22.44
CA ALA A 97 17.04 8.38 21.97
C ALA A 97 15.90 7.40 21.71
N PHE A 98 14.72 7.68 22.27
CA PHE A 98 13.47 6.99 21.99
C PHE A 98 12.72 7.80 20.94
N VAL A 99 12.44 7.16 19.81
CA VAL A 99 11.74 7.79 18.68
C VAL A 99 10.38 7.14 18.51
N THR A 100 9.32 7.91 18.70
CA THR A 100 7.94 7.48 18.48
C THR A 100 7.43 8.13 17.20
N VAL A 101 7.02 7.32 16.22
CA VAL A 101 6.39 7.80 14.99
C VAL A 101 4.94 7.36 14.95
N THR A 102 4.03 8.32 14.86
CA THR A 102 2.60 8.07 14.68
C THR A 102 2.19 8.46 13.28
N GLY A 103 1.86 7.47 12.44
CA GLY A 103 1.31 7.71 11.11
C GLY A 103 -0.18 7.43 11.05
N LYS A 104 -0.87 8.21 10.21
CA LYS A 104 -2.28 8.03 9.84
C LYS A 104 -2.36 7.80 8.35
N TRP A 105 -2.79 6.62 7.94
CA TRP A 105 -2.98 6.28 6.53
C TRP A 105 -4.46 6.16 6.19
N ARG A 106 -4.82 6.55 4.97
CA ARG A 106 -6.19 6.42 4.45
C ARG A 106 -6.32 5.12 3.66
N VAL A 107 -7.23 4.25 4.09
CA VAL A 107 -7.65 3.10 3.29
C VAL A 107 -8.63 3.59 2.22
N HIS A 108 -8.16 3.69 0.98
CA HIS A 108 -8.92 4.24 -0.15
C HIS A 108 -9.22 3.20 -1.26
N CYS A 109 -8.76 1.96 -1.07
CA CYS A 109 -8.83 0.91 -2.09
C CYS A 109 -9.81 -0.20 -1.74
N VAL A 110 -10.34 -0.26 -0.52
CA VAL A 110 -11.25 -1.32 -0.07
C VAL A 110 -12.66 -0.77 0.03
N THR A 111 -13.65 -1.57 -0.36
CA THR A 111 -15.07 -1.26 -0.25
C THR A 111 -15.42 -0.89 1.19
N GLY A 112 -16.18 0.20 1.40
CA GLY A 112 -16.44 0.74 2.75
C GLY A 112 -17.14 -0.21 3.75
N SER A 113 -17.77 -1.29 3.29
CA SER A 113 -18.36 -2.34 4.14
C SER A 113 -17.41 -3.48 4.50
N SER A 114 -16.16 -3.43 4.02
CA SER A 114 -15.18 -4.50 4.13
C SER A 114 -13.98 -4.06 4.98
N THR A 115 -13.30 -5.02 5.60
CA THR A 115 -12.04 -4.81 6.32
C THR A 115 -10.88 -5.48 5.57
N CYS A 116 -9.67 -4.96 5.81
CA CYS A 116 -8.42 -5.55 5.35
C CYS A 116 -7.33 -5.45 6.42
N ASP A 117 -6.39 -6.38 6.39
CA ASP A 117 -5.17 -6.27 7.17
C ASP A 117 -4.23 -5.22 6.56
N CYS A 118 -3.32 -4.70 7.37
CA CYS A 118 -2.33 -3.73 6.94
C CYS A 118 -0.92 -4.23 7.26
N GLN A 119 0.02 -3.91 6.38
CA GLN A 119 1.43 -4.21 6.55
C GLN A 119 2.24 -2.92 6.50
N VAL A 120 3.10 -2.73 7.50
CA VAL A 120 4.02 -1.58 7.55
C VAL A 120 5.42 -2.06 7.22
N ALA A 121 6.01 -1.45 6.20
CA ALA A 121 7.40 -1.66 5.83
C ALA A 121 8.23 -0.46 6.28
N ILE A 122 9.25 -0.72 7.09
CA ILE A 122 10.16 0.28 7.65
C ILE A 122 11.55 0.03 7.07
N PRO A 123 12.09 0.95 6.25
CA PRO A 123 13.47 0.85 5.81
C PRO A 123 14.41 1.18 6.98
N MET A 124 15.34 0.27 7.25
CA MET A 124 16.40 0.39 8.24
C MET A 124 17.74 0.28 7.52
N GLY A 125 18.26 1.42 7.05
CA GLY A 125 19.49 1.46 6.25
C GLY A 125 19.32 0.75 4.90
N GLU A 126 20.18 -0.22 4.59
CA GLU A 126 20.11 -1.02 3.36
C GLU A 126 19.08 -2.18 3.44
N GLN A 127 18.41 -2.35 4.58
CA GLN A 127 17.45 -3.45 4.81
C GLN A 127 16.03 -2.90 4.96
N VAL A 128 15.03 -3.67 4.51
CA VAL A 128 13.61 -3.35 4.72
C VAL A 128 13.03 -4.37 5.69
N HIS A 129 12.52 -3.90 6.83
CA HIS A 129 11.80 -4.74 7.78
C HIS A 129 10.29 -4.61 7.56
N ILE A 130 9.60 -5.73 7.65
CA ILE A 130 8.18 -5.83 7.35
C ILE A 130 7.44 -6.28 8.62
N TYR A 131 6.49 -5.45 9.06
CA TYR A 131 5.67 -5.68 10.24
C TYR A 131 4.20 -5.81 9.86
N TYR A 132 3.50 -6.79 10.43
CA TYR A 132 2.06 -6.98 10.24
C TYR A 132 1.29 -6.26 11.35
N ILE A 133 0.31 -5.45 10.97
CA ILE A 133 -0.66 -4.87 11.90
C ILE A 133 -1.93 -5.70 11.79
N LEU A 134 -2.18 -6.54 12.80
CA LEU A 134 -3.43 -7.25 12.94
C LEU A 134 -4.47 -6.27 13.51
N ASN A 135 -5.55 -6.04 12.77
CA ASN A 135 -6.70 -5.33 13.31
C ASN A 135 -7.49 -6.32 14.19
N HIS A 136 -7.60 -6.04 15.50
CA HIS A 136 -8.49 -6.74 16.43
C HIS A 136 -9.90 -6.16 16.35
#